data_AF-A0A954GWG7-F1
#
_entry.id   AF-A0A954GWG7-F1
#
_cell.length_a   1.000
_cell.length_b   1.000
_cell.length_c   1.000
_cell.angle_alpha   90.00
_cell.angle_beta   90.00
_cell.angle_gamma   90.00
#
_symmetry.space_group_name_H-M   'P 1'
#
loop_
_entity.id
_entity.type
_entity.pdbx_description
1 polymer ?
#
loop_
_entity_poly.entity_id
_entity_poly.type
_entity_poly.pdbx_seq_one_letter_code
_entity_poly.pdbx_strand_id
1 'polypeptide(L)'
;MNDLESNPFDNPYAAPQVLSVATEGSTDAERLRLEHLSHEASVKSIGLLYGIGALLGIPFAAVGILTGIAMSRLISSDLAITAFGLCIFVAFGFLAYGLQRLRPWARIPTAILSGIGLLSFPIGTLINGYILYLVLSAKGRMVFSQQYREVIQQTPHIQYRTSRVLLFVLFVFIAIIALGVVSAFFLR
;
A
#
# COMPACT_ATOMS: atom_id res chain seq x y z
N MET A 1 16.50 66.86 23.44
CA MET A 1 17.71 66.77 22.61
C MET A 1 17.85 65.32 22.22
N ASN A 2 17.39 65.02 21.01
CA ASN A 2 17.47 63.77 20.23
C ASN A 2 17.40 62.43 20.98
N ASP A 3 16.20 61.86 20.95
CA ASP A 3 15.99 60.43 20.93
C ASP A 3 16.67 59.87 19.68
N LEU A 4 17.79 59.18 19.88
CA LEU A 4 18.46 58.44 18.83
C LEU A 4 17.55 57.27 18.46
N GLU A 5 16.69 57.47 17.45
CA GLU A 5 16.11 56.39 16.66
C GLU A 5 17.26 55.55 16.11
N SER A 6 17.68 54.54 16.88
CA SER A 6 18.60 53.52 16.43
C SER A 6 17.91 52.78 15.30
N ASN A 7 18.33 53.07 14.08
CA ASN A 7 17.88 52.42 12.87
C ASN A 7 17.94 50.88 13.09
N PRO A 8 16.81 50.16 13.08
CA PRO A 8 16.80 48.72 13.35
C PRO A 8 17.59 47.88 12.31
N PHE A 9 18.05 48.52 11.22
CA PHE A 9 18.88 47.91 10.19
C PHE A 9 20.40 47.99 10.46
N ASP A 10 20.85 48.63 11.55
CA ASP A 10 22.28 48.82 11.84
C ASP A 10 22.87 47.75 12.80
N ASN A 11 22.22 46.59 12.91
CA ASN A 11 22.75 45.46 13.67
C ASN A 11 23.46 44.46 12.73
N PRO A 12 24.80 44.50 12.61
CA PRO A 12 25.58 43.58 11.77
C PRO A 12 25.55 42.12 12.27
N TYR A 13 25.00 41.87 13.46
CA TYR A 13 24.76 40.54 14.03
C TYR A 13 23.28 40.16 14.07
N ALA A 14 22.39 40.91 13.41
CA ALA A 14 21.02 40.47 13.25
C ALA A 14 21.03 39.15 12.48
N ALA A 15 20.52 38.09 13.12
CA ALA A 15 20.35 36.80 12.45
C ALA A 15 19.54 37.05 11.17
N PRO A 16 19.94 36.48 10.02
CA PRO A 16 19.15 36.58 8.80
C PRO A 16 17.73 36.16 9.14
N GLN A 17 16.75 37.03 8.89
CA GLN A 17 15.34 36.66 8.97
C GLN A 17 15.08 35.66 7.85
N VAL A 18 15.42 34.40 8.09
CA VAL A 18 14.97 33.27 7.28
C VAL A 18 13.45 33.37 7.22
N LEU A 19 12.91 33.54 6.01
CA LEU A 19 11.47 33.61 5.74
C LEU A 19 10.72 32.60 6.61
N SER A 20 10.04 33.05 7.66
CA SER A 20 9.30 32.15 8.57
C SER A 20 8.17 31.41 7.86
N VAL A 21 7.68 31.96 6.73
CA VAL A 21 6.63 31.38 5.88
C VAL A 21 7.00 29.99 5.34
N ALA A 22 8.28 29.73 5.02
CA ALA A 22 8.71 28.40 4.54
C ALA A 22 8.81 27.38 5.69
N THR A 23 9.03 27.83 6.92
CA THR A 23 9.17 26.99 8.10
C THR A 23 7.81 26.61 8.70
N GLU A 24 6.83 27.51 8.66
CA GLU A 24 5.45 27.22 9.12
C GLU A 24 4.74 26.21 8.22
N GLY A 25 4.80 26.38 6.89
CA GLY A 25 4.17 25.44 5.94
C GLY A 25 4.80 24.04 5.95
N SER A 26 6.11 23.93 6.19
CA SER A 26 6.79 22.64 6.36
C SER A 26 6.42 21.97 7.69
N THR A 27 6.37 22.73 8.78
CA THR A 27 5.94 22.21 10.09
C THR A 27 4.49 21.72 10.06
N ASP A 28 3.59 22.40 9.35
CA ASP A 28 2.19 21.97 9.19
C ASP A 28 2.05 20.70 8.36
N ALA A 29 2.80 20.62 7.25
CA ALA A 29 2.86 19.42 6.41
C ALA A 29 3.42 18.22 7.20
N GLU A 30 4.46 18.42 8.02
CA GLU A 30 5.02 17.39 8.89
C GLU A 30 4.04 16.90 9.95
N ARG A 31 3.32 17.81 10.62
CA ARG A 31 2.29 17.44 11.61
C ARG A 31 1.18 16.62 10.97
N LEU A 32 0.65 17.09 9.83
CA LEU A 32 -0.38 16.39 9.07
C LEU A 32 0.10 15.01 8.61
N ARG A 33 1.37 14.91 8.22
CA ARG A 33 2.01 13.66 7.81
C ARG A 33 2.08 12.66 8.96
N LEU A 34 2.57 13.09 10.12
CA LEU A 34 2.72 12.24 11.30
C LEU A 34 1.37 11.70 11.80
N GLU A 35 0.31 12.51 11.73
CA GLU A 35 -1.05 12.10 12.11
C GLU A 35 -1.59 10.94 11.25
N HIS A 36 -1.23 10.92 9.96
CA HIS A 36 -1.75 9.95 8.98
C HIS A 36 -0.74 8.85 8.60
N LEU A 37 0.47 8.90 9.13
CA LEU A 37 1.58 8.02 8.76
C LEU A 37 1.25 6.53 9.00
N SER A 38 0.63 6.20 10.13
CA SER A 38 0.24 4.83 10.47
C SER A 38 -0.87 4.30 9.55
N HIS A 39 -1.86 5.14 9.24
CA HIS A 39 -2.96 4.80 8.35
C HIS A 39 -2.47 4.53 6.93
N GLU A 40 -1.54 5.35 6.45
CA GLU A 40 -0.87 5.11 5.19
C GLU A 40 -0.09 3.79 5.19
N ALA A 41 0.69 3.53 6.25
CA ALA A 41 1.46 2.29 6.35
C ALA A 41 0.56 1.05 6.30
N SER A 42 -0.60 1.09 6.97
CA SER A 42 -1.59 0.02 6.90
C SER A 42 -2.14 -0.17 5.49
N VAL A 43 -2.52 0.91 4.79
CA VAL A 43 -2.99 0.86 3.40
C VAL A 43 -1.93 0.29 2.46
N LYS A 44 -0.67 0.74 2.60
CA LYS A 44 0.45 0.23 1.81
C LYS A 44 0.73 -1.24 2.10
N SER A 45 0.57 -1.69 3.34
CA SER A 45 0.75 -3.09 3.73
C SER A 45 -0.30 -4.00 3.09
N ILE A 46 -1.56 -3.54 2.97
CA ILE A 46 -2.60 -4.26 2.23
C ILE A 46 -2.25 -4.32 0.74
N GLY A 47 -1.79 -3.20 0.18
CA GLY A 47 -1.28 -3.18 -1.20
C GLY A 47 -0.11 -4.16 -1.40
N LEU A 48 0.77 -4.31 -0.42
CA LEU A 48 1.85 -5.31 -0.45
C LEU A 48 1.29 -6.74 -0.37
N LEU A 49 0.29 -7.00 0.47
CA LEU A 49 -0.36 -8.31 0.55
C LEU A 49 -1.00 -8.71 -0.79
N TYR A 50 -1.72 -7.79 -1.44
CA TYR A 50 -2.28 -8.01 -2.79
C TYR A 50 -1.18 -8.22 -3.82
N GLY A 51 -0.07 -7.50 -3.69
CA GLY A 51 1.11 -7.64 -4.55
C GLY A 51 1.77 -9.01 -4.43
N ILE A 52 1.93 -9.53 -3.20
CA ILE A 52 2.43 -10.88 -2.96
C ILE A 52 1.49 -11.92 -3.55
N GLY A 53 0.18 -11.77 -3.34
CA GLY A 53 -0.82 -12.66 -3.93
C GLY A 53 -0.73 -12.71 -5.46
N ALA A 54 -0.58 -11.56 -6.11
CA ALA A 54 -0.38 -11.48 -7.56
C ALA A 54 0.98 -12.08 -7.99
N LEU A 55 2.06 -11.76 -7.26
CA LEU A 55 3.42 -12.24 -7.54
C LEU A 55 3.51 -13.77 -7.49
N LEU A 56 2.80 -14.42 -6.57
CA LEU A 56 2.77 -15.88 -6.46
C LEU A 56 1.73 -16.51 -7.39
N GLY A 57 0.56 -15.88 -7.52
CA GLY A 57 -0.56 -16.42 -8.28
C GLY A 57 -0.35 -16.42 -9.79
N ILE A 58 0.27 -15.37 -10.35
CA ILE A 58 0.56 -15.28 -11.79
C ILE A 58 1.48 -16.42 -12.27
N PRO A 59 2.68 -16.65 -11.70
CA PRO A 59 3.53 -17.75 -12.14
C PRO A 59 2.90 -19.10 -11.84
N PHE A 60 2.15 -19.26 -10.74
CA PHE A 60 1.43 -20.48 -10.45
C PHE A 60 0.39 -20.83 -11.54
N ALA A 61 -0.43 -19.85 -11.95
CA ALA A 61 -1.38 -20.02 -13.03
C ALA A 61 -0.66 -20.30 -14.37
N ALA A 62 0.45 -19.62 -14.65
CA ALA A 62 1.24 -19.85 -15.87
C ALA A 62 1.82 -21.27 -15.93
N VAL A 63 2.39 -21.78 -14.83
CA VAL A 63 2.90 -23.16 -14.72
C VAL A 63 1.76 -24.17 -14.90
N GLY A 64 0.58 -23.90 -14.34
CA GLY A 64 -0.62 -24.73 -14.54
C GLY A 64 -1.00 -24.85 -16.01
N ILE A 65 -1.02 -23.73 -16.74
CA ILE A 65 -1.28 -23.71 -18.20
C ILE A 65 -0.21 -24.51 -18.94
N LEU A 66 1.08 -24.22 -18.70
CA LEU A 66 2.20 -24.88 -19.39
C LEU A 66 2.19 -26.40 -19.17
N THR A 67 1.96 -26.84 -17.94
CA THR A 67 1.90 -28.26 -17.58
C THR A 67 0.69 -28.94 -18.23
N GLY A 68 -0.46 -28.27 -18.24
CA GLY A 68 -1.65 -28.77 -18.91
C GLY A 68 -1.45 -28.96 -20.41
N ILE A 69 -0.79 -28.00 -21.09
CA ILE A 69 -0.41 -28.09 -22.50
C ILE A 69 0.53 -29.28 -22.72
N ALA A 70 1.63 -29.35 -21.95
CA ALA A 70 2.64 -30.39 -22.10
C ALA A 70 2.09 -31.81 -21.92
N MET A 71 1.15 -31.99 -20.99
CA MET A 71 0.53 -33.28 -20.72
C MET A 71 -0.68 -33.59 -21.63
N SER A 72 -1.04 -32.69 -22.55
CA SER A 72 -2.26 -32.79 -23.37
C SER A 72 -3.54 -32.99 -22.54
N ARG A 73 -3.58 -32.42 -21.34
CA ARG A 73 -4.68 -32.55 -20.37
C ARG A 73 -5.61 -31.35 -20.33
N LEU A 74 -5.41 -30.34 -21.17
CA LEU A 74 -6.29 -29.17 -21.20
C LEU A 74 -7.64 -29.54 -21.84
N ILE A 75 -8.64 -29.74 -21.00
CA ILE A 75 -10.03 -29.68 -21.41
C ILE A 75 -10.44 -28.19 -21.46
N SER A 76 -11.38 -27.82 -22.33
CA SER A 76 -11.83 -26.43 -22.52
C SER A 76 -12.22 -25.73 -21.21
N SER A 77 -12.77 -26.47 -20.24
CA SER A 77 -13.13 -25.97 -18.91
C SER A 77 -11.91 -25.57 -18.08
N ASP A 78 -10.83 -26.36 -18.12
CA ASP A 78 -9.63 -26.12 -17.32
C ASP A 78 -8.88 -24.88 -17.79
N LEU A 79 -8.85 -24.68 -19.11
CA LEU A 79 -8.27 -23.48 -19.70
C LEU A 79 -9.08 -22.23 -19.31
N ALA A 80 -10.40 -22.30 -19.35
CA ALA A 80 -11.27 -21.18 -18.98
C ALA A 80 -11.11 -20.78 -17.50
N ILE A 81 -11.10 -21.76 -16.59
CA ILE A 81 -10.92 -21.53 -15.15
C ILE A 81 -9.53 -20.92 -14.88
N THR A 82 -8.48 -21.48 -15.50
CA THR A 82 -7.11 -21.01 -15.27
C THR A 82 -6.87 -19.62 -15.85
N ALA A 83 -7.41 -19.33 -17.04
CA ALA A 83 -7.35 -18.00 -17.64
C ALA A 83 -8.12 -16.97 -16.80
N PHE A 84 -9.30 -17.33 -16.29
CA PHE A 84 -10.06 -16.47 -15.38
C PHE A 84 -9.29 -16.20 -14.07
N GLY A 85 -8.69 -17.22 -13.48
CA GLY A 85 -7.83 -17.07 -12.30
C GLY A 85 -6.63 -16.16 -12.56
N LEU A 86 -5.98 -16.29 -13.72
CA LEU A 86 -4.88 -15.40 -14.13
C LEU A 86 -5.34 -13.94 -14.23
N CYS A 87 -6.50 -13.68 -14.84
CA CYS A 87 -7.07 -12.34 -14.91
C CYS A 87 -7.32 -11.74 -13.51
N ILE A 88 -7.79 -12.56 -12.56
CA ILE A 88 -7.95 -12.15 -11.17
C ILE A 88 -6.61 -11.77 -10.55
N PHE A 89 -5.57 -12.60 -10.68
CA PHE A 89 -4.25 -12.28 -10.10
C PHE A 89 -3.63 -11.02 -10.70
N VAL A 90 -3.81 -10.80 -12.01
CA VAL A 90 -3.38 -9.55 -12.67
C VAL A 90 -4.15 -8.35 -12.11
N ALA A 91 -5.46 -8.47 -11.92
CA ALA A 91 -6.27 -7.41 -11.30
C ALA A 91 -5.81 -7.09 -9.87
N PHE A 92 -5.50 -8.10 -9.06
CA PHE A 92 -4.91 -7.91 -7.73
C PHE A 92 -3.55 -7.19 -7.80
N GLY A 93 -2.71 -7.50 -8.78
CA GLY A 93 -1.45 -6.80 -9.02
C GLY A 93 -1.65 -5.32 -9.38
N PHE A 94 -2.67 -5.02 -10.18
CA PHE A 94 -3.03 -3.64 -10.52
C PHE A 94 -3.57 -2.87 -9.31
N LEU A 95 -4.38 -3.51 -8.45
CA LEU A 95 -4.85 -2.94 -7.19
C LEU A 95 -3.71 -2.73 -6.19
N ALA A 96 -2.80 -3.69 -6.08
CA ALA A 96 -1.60 -3.59 -5.26
C ALA A 96 -0.79 -2.33 -5.62
N TYR A 97 -0.55 -2.12 -6.91
CA TYR A 97 0.10 -0.91 -7.40
C TYR A 97 -0.68 0.37 -7.04
N GLY A 98 -1.99 0.37 -7.25
CA GLY A 98 -2.87 1.49 -6.91
C GLY A 98 -2.83 1.86 -5.43
N LEU A 99 -2.88 0.87 -4.54
CA LEU A 99 -2.83 1.05 -3.08
C LEU A 99 -1.44 1.50 -2.61
N GLN A 100 -0.36 0.91 -3.12
CA GLN A 100 1.00 1.29 -2.75
C GLN A 100 1.35 2.73 -3.17
N ARG A 101 0.79 3.17 -4.30
CA ARG A 101 0.92 4.54 -4.80
C ARG A 101 -0.16 5.50 -4.29
N LEU A 102 -1.03 5.05 -3.37
CA LEU A 102 -2.12 5.83 -2.77
C LEU A 102 -2.99 6.54 -3.81
N ARG A 103 -3.29 5.86 -4.93
CA ARG A 103 -4.10 6.44 -6.00
C ARG A 103 -5.59 6.41 -5.64
N PRO A 104 -6.34 7.52 -5.82
CA PRO A 104 -7.76 7.60 -5.46
C PRO A 104 -8.63 6.54 -6.14
N TRP A 105 -8.30 6.18 -7.39
CA TRP A 105 -9.05 5.19 -8.16
C TRP A 105 -9.04 3.81 -7.48
N ALA A 106 -7.97 3.46 -6.74
CA ALA A 106 -7.82 2.14 -6.13
C ALA A 106 -8.81 1.89 -4.98
N ARG A 107 -9.41 2.96 -4.44
CA ARG A 107 -10.31 2.89 -3.30
C ARG A 107 -11.60 2.14 -3.62
N ILE A 108 -12.27 2.51 -4.71
CA ILE A 108 -13.59 1.97 -5.05
C ILE A 108 -13.50 0.47 -5.33
N PRO A 109 -12.59 -0.02 -6.19
CA PRO A 109 -12.44 -1.45 -6.42
C PRO A 109 -12.06 -2.22 -5.15
N THR A 110 -11.17 -1.66 -4.31
CA THR A 110 -10.78 -2.31 -3.05
C THR A 110 -11.96 -2.41 -2.08
N ALA A 111 -12.80 -1.39 -2.01
CA ALA A 111 -13.99 -1.41 -1.18
C ALA A 111 -15.01 -2.44 -1.68
N ILE A 112 -15.22 -2.55 -3.00
CA ILE A 112 -16.09 -3.57 -3.59
C ILE A 112 -15.57 -4.98 -3.27
N LEU A 113 -14.28 -5.23 -3.52
CA LEU A 113 -13.66 -6.53 -3.22
C LEU A 113 -13.79 -6.88 -1.73
N SER A 114 -13.54 -5.91 -0.85
CA SER A 114 -13.66 -6.13 0.59
C SER A 114 -15.12 -6.37 0.99
N GLY A 115 -16.06 -5.66 0.37
CA GLY A 115 -17.50 -5.88 0.56
C GLY A 115 -17.91 -7.32 0.22
N ILE A 116 -17.42 -7.86 -0.89
CA ILE A 116 -17.64 -9.27 -1.26
C ILE A 116 -16.92 -10.20 -0.27
N GLY A 117 -15.70 -9.87 0.11
CA GLY A 117 -14.89 -10.65 1.06
C GLY A 117 -15.48 -10.74 2.48
N LEU A 118 -16.40 -9.84 2.86
CA LEU A 118 -17.12 -9.93 4.14
C LEU A 118 -17.94 -11.21 4.27
N LEU A 119 -18.35 -11.83 3.15
CA LEU A 119 -19.06 -13.11 3.13
C LEU A 119 -18.19 -14.29 3.62
N SER A 120 -16.86 -14.11 3.65
CA SER A 120 -15.91 -15.12 4.11
C SER A 120 -15.79 -15.13 5.64
N PHE A 121 -16.84 -15.57 6.33
CA PHE A 121 -16.89 -15.60 7.79
C PHE A 121 -16.06 -16.75 8.41
N PRO A 122 -15.40 -16.56 9.58
CA PRO A 122 -15.29 -15.34 10.38
C PRO A 122 -14.05 -14.49 10.08
N ILE A 123 -12.98 -15.12 9.61
CA ILE A 123 -11.66 -14.47 9.47
C ILE A 123 -11.70 -13.44 8.33
N GLY A 124 -12.30 -13.79 7.20
CA GLY A 124 -12.45 -12.87 6.07
C GLY A 124 -13.33 -11.67 6.42
N THR A 125 -14.36 -11.82 7.24
CA THR A 125 -15.16 -10.69 7.72
C THR A 125 -14.31 -9.69 8.52
N LEU A 126 -13.46 -10.17 9.44
CA LEU A 126 -12.58 -9.30 10.23
C LEU A 126 -11.56 -8.56 9.35
N ILE A 127 -10.87 -9.29 8.47
CA ILE A 127 -9.85 -8.71 7.59
C ILE A 127 -10.49 -7.72 6.62
N ASN A 128 -11.55 -8.13 5.91
CA ASN A 128 -12.19 -7.27 4.92
C ASN A 128 -12.94 -6.10 5.56
N GLY A 129 -13.50 -6.27 6.75
CA GLY A 129 -14.07 -5.16 7.53
C GLY A 129 -13.03 -4.11 7.88
N TYR A 130 -11.82 -4.55 8.27
CA TYR A 130 -10.70 -3.64 8.52
C TYR A 130 -10.22 -2.92 7.25
N ILE A 131 -10.09 -3.61 6.12
CA ILE A 131 -9.73 -3.00 4.84
C ILE A 131 -10.78 -1.96 4.43
N LEU A 132 -12.06 -2.29 4.59
CA LEU A 132 -13.17 -1.39 4.28
C LEU A 132 -13.12 -0.12 5.14
N TYR A 133 -12.85 -0.28 6.45
CA TYR A 133 -12.60 0.85 7.35
C TYR A 133 -11.42 1.71 6.88
N LEU A 134 -10.28 1.11 6.52
CA LEU A 134 -9.10 1.85 6.09
C LEU A 134 -9.36 2.69 4.84
N VAL A 135 -10.12 2.14 3.89
CA VAL A 135 -10.33 2.79 2.58
C VAL A 135 -11.50 3.79 2.62
N LEU A 136 -12.56 3.53 3.39
CA LEU A 136 -13.77 4.37 3.43
C LEU A 136 -13.77 5.42 4.55
N SER A 137 -12.94 5.28 5.57
CA SER A 137 -12.82 6.26 6.67
C SER A 137 -12.39 7.66 6.20
N ALA A 138 -12.58 8.66 7.05
CA ALA A 138 -12.11 10.02 6.82
C ALA A 138 -10.58 10.07 6.61
N LYS A 139 -9.82 9.30 7.42
CA LYS A 139 -8.37 9.14 7.26
C LYS A 139 -8.02 8.51 5.92
N GLY A 140 -8.79 7.51 5.47
CA GLY A 140 -8.65 6.94 4.14
C GLY A 140 -8.83 7.99 3.05
N ARG A 141 -9.92 8.77 3.09
CA ARG A 141 -10.14 9.89 2.14
C ARG A 141 -8.94 10.84 2.08
N MET A 142 -8.39 11.20 3.24
CA MET A 142 -7.25 12.10 3.31
C MET A 142 -6.00 11.49 2.67
N VAL A 143 -5.63 10.25 3.05
CA VAL A 143 -4.42 9.57 2.56
C VAL A 143 -4.42 9.37 1.04
N PHE A 144 -5.60 9.17 0.43
CA PHE A 144 -5.73 9.02 -1.01
C PHE A 144 -5.92 10.35 -1.78
N SER A 145 -6.01 11.48 -1.08
CA SER A 145 -6.22 12.79 -1.71
C SER A 145 -5.01 13.26 -2.52
N GLN A 146 -5.21 14.26 -3.38
CA GLN A 146 -4.10 14.91 -4.09
C GLN A 146 -3.27 15.79 -3.15
N GLN A 147 -3.93 16.56 -2.27
CA GLN A 147 -3.27 17.42 -1.28
C GLN A 147 -2.30 16.61 -0.40
N TYR A 148 -2.70 15.43 0.07
CA TYR A 148 -1.81 14.59 0.87
C TYR A 148 -0.60 14.06 0.10
N ARG A 149 -0.70 13.91 -1.24
CA ARG A 149 0.45 13.57 -2.07
C ARG A 149 1.47 14.72 -2.16
N GLU A 150 1.02 15.96 -2.12
CA GLU A 150 1.92 17.12 -2.04
C GLU A 150 2.66 17.14 -0.70
N VAL A 151 1.96 16.82 0.39
CA VAL A 151 2.56 16.65 1.73
C VAL A 151 3.64 15.57 1.73
N ILE A 152 3.43 14.44 1.05
CA ILE A 152 4.46 13.38 0.89
C ILE A 152 5.71 13.91 0.18
N GLN A 153 5.53 14.72 -0.87
CA GLN A 153 6.65 15.27 -1.64
C GLN A 153 7.45 16.30 -0.84
N GLN A 154 6.79 17.04 0.05
CA GLN A 154 7.42 18.00 0.96
C GLN A 154 8.13 17.33 2.15
N THR A 155 7.73 16.11 2.52
CA THR A 155 8.24 15.39 3.72
C THR A 155 8.90 14.03 3.42
N PRO A 156 9.87 13.94 2.47
CA PRO A 156 10.44 12.66 2.04
C PRO A 156 11.23 11.93 3.13
N HIS A 157 11.68 12.66 4.16
CA HIS A 157 12.46 12.13 5.28
C HIS A 157 11.58 11.42 6.34
N ILE A 158 10.24 11.62 6.32
CA ILE A 158 9.30 10.97 7.25
C ILE A 158 8.76 9.69 6.61
N GLN A 159 9.36 8.56 6.99
CA GLN A 159 8.96 7.24 6.50
C GLN A 159 8.59 6.32 7.65
N TYR A 160 7.56 5.50 7.45
CA TYR A 160 7.17 4.48 8.42
C TYR A 160 8.23 3.37 8.45
N ARG A 161 8.74 3.05 9.65
CA ARG A 161 9.68 1.94 9.84
C ARG A 161 8.92 0.65 10.10
N THR A 162 8.71 -0.14 9.06
CA THR A 162 8.30 -1.53 9.22
C THR A 162 9.46 -2.33 9.82
N SER A 163 9.20 -3.11 10.87
CA SER A 163 10.22 -3.97 11.48
C SER A 163 10.72 -5.02 10.49
N ARG A 164 12.04 -5.07 10.25
CA ARG A 164 12.66 -6.07 9.35
C ARG A 164 12.39 -7.50 9.81
N VAL A 165 12.26 -7.72 11.12
CA VAL A 165 11.93 -9.01 11.71
C VAL A 165 10.54 -9.47 11.27
N LEU A 166 9.55 -8.57 11.31
CA LEU A 166 8.19 -8.87 10.85
C LEU A 166 8.18 -9.25 9.36
N LEU A 167 8.94 -8.51 8.55
CA LEU A 167 9.05 -8.80 7.12
C LEU A 167 9.73 -10.16 6.86
N PHE A 168 10.78 -10.49 7.61
CA PHE A 168 11.44 -11.79 7.54
C PHE A 168 10.50 -12.94 7.93
N VAL A 169 9.80 -12.82 9.06
CA VAL A 169 8.82 -13.82 9.53
C VAL A 169 7.71 -14.02 8.50
N LEU A 170 7.19 -12.94 7.91
CA LEU A 170 6.18 -13.03 6.85
C LEU A 170 6.71 -13.81 5.64
N PHE A 171 7.93 -13.53 5.20
CA PHE A 171 8.53 -14.19 4.04
C PHE A 171 8.78 -15.69 4.30
N VAL A 172 9.26 -16.04 5.50
CA VAL A 172 9.43 -17.43 5.92
C VAL A 172 8.09 -18.16 5.97
N PHE A 173 7.05 -17.53 6.53
CA PHE A 173 5.70 -18.10 6.58
C PHE A 173 5.15 -18.39 5.17
N ILE A 174 5.31 -17.46 4.24
CA ILE A 174 4.92 -17.64 2.83
C ILE A 174 5.71 -18.77 2.18
N ALA A 175 7.03 -18.85 2.42
CA ALA A 175 7.87 -19.92 1.87
C ALA A 175 7.43 -21.31 2.37
N ILE A 176 7.05 -21.43 3.64
CA ILE A 176 6.53 -22.68 4.21
C ILE A 176 5.22 -23.09 3.52
N ILE A 177 4.29 -22.15 3.33
CA ILE A 177 3.03 -22.42 2.61
C ILE A 177 3.31 -22.88 1.17
N ALA A 178 4.20 -22.18 0.47
CA ALA A 178 4.58 -22.52 -0.89
C ALA A 178 5.18 -23.93 -0.97
N LEU A 179 6.10 -24.28 -0.06
CA LEU A 179 6.67 -25.63 0.03
C LEU A 179 5.61 -26.70 0.31
N GLY A 180 4.66 -26.43 1.21
CA GLY A 180 3.55 -27.32 1.50
C GLY A 180 2.70 -27.61 0.26
N VAL A 181 2.32 -26.57 -0.50
CA VAL A 181 1.57 -26.71 -1.76
C VAL A 181 2.37 -27.53 -2.76
N VAL A 182 3.65 -27.19 -2.99
CA VAL A 182 4.52 -27.90 -3.93
C VAL A 182 4.65 -29.38 -3.56
N SER A 183 4.89 -29.69 -2.27
CA SER A 183 5.00 -31.07 -1.80
C SER A 183 3.73 -31.88 -2.07
N ALA A 184 2.55 -31.27 -1.89
CA ALA A 184 1.27 -31.92 -2.18
C ALA A 184 1.08 -32.24 -3.67
N PHE A 185 1.66 -31.45 -4.57
CA PHE A 185 1.67 -31.75 -6.01
C PHE A 185 2.64 -32.87 -6.38
N PHE A 186 3.79 -32.98 -5.72
CA PHE A 186 4.77 -34.04 -5.98
C PHE A 186 4.38 -35.41 -5.38
N LEU A 187 3.60 -35.42 -4.29
CA LEU A 187 3.14 -36.65 -3.62
C LEU A 187 1.89 -37.27 -4.25
N ARG A 188 1.27 -36.62 -5.25
CA ARG A 188 0.05 -37.08 -5.92
C ARG A 188 0.36 -37.63 -7.31
#